data_AF-A0A2E7QBL2-F1
#
_entry.id   AF-A0A2E7QBL2-F1
#
_cell.length_a   1.000
_cell.length_b   1.000
_cell.length_c   1.000
_cell.angle_alpha   90.00
_cell.angle_beta   90.00
_cell.angle_gamma   90.00
#
_symmetry.space_group_name_H-M   'P 1'
#
loop_
_entity.id
_entity.type
_entity.pdbx_description
1 polymer ?
#
loop_
_entity_poly.entity_id
_entity_poly.type
_entity_poly.pdbx_seq_one_letter_code
_entity_poly.pdbx_strand_id
1 'polypeptide(L)' 'MVRPRTFFKKAKEIGCRTMRLDTEKRLHQEIMLYRDMGFVEIGTYYDNPLADILYLEKQMS' A
#
# COMPACT_ATOMS: atom_id res chain seq x y z
N MET A 1 -13.31 0.80 13.46
CA MET A 1 -11.94 1.24 13.12
C MET A 1 -10.96 0.10 13.43
N VAL A 2 -10.49 -0.63 12.42
CA VAL A 2 -9.46 -1.67 12.58
C VAL A 2 -8.11 -0.98 12.71
N ARG A 3 -7.33 -1.29 13.74
CA ARG A 3 -5.99 -0.67 13.91
C ARG A 3 -5.05 -1.20 12.82
N PRO A 4 -4.13 -0.40 12.25
CA PRO A 4 -3.23 -0.86 11.17
C PRO A 4 -2.46 -2.14 11.53
N ARG A 5 -2.03 -2.29 12.78
CA ARG A 5 -1.38 -3.51 13.29
C ARG A 5 -2.27 -4.76 13.22
N THR A 6 -3.56 -4.62 13.54
CA THR A 6 -4.51 -5.75 13.47
C THR A 6 -4.83 -6.14 12.03
N PHE A 7 -4.80 -5.17 11.11
CA PHE A 7 -5.01 -5.42 9.68
C PHE A 7 -3.88 -6.23 9.07
N PHE A 8 -2.62 -5.81 9.24
CA PHE A 8 -1.47 -6.57 8.72
C PHE A 8 -1.38 -7.96 9.34
N LYS A 9 -1.59 -8.09 10.65
CA LYS A 9 -1.63 -9.41 11.30
C LYS A 9 -2.65 -10.32 10.64
N LYS A 10 -3.86 -9.82 10.38
CA LYS A 10 -4.91 -10.62 9.74
C LYS A 10 -4.56 -11.00 8.30
N ALA A 11 -3.98 -10.07 7.53
CA ALA A 11 -3.50 -10.35 6.18
C ALA A 11 -2.47 -11.49 6.17
N LYS A 12 -1.55 -11.51 7.13
CA LYS A 12 -0.60 -12.63 7.31
C LYS A 12 -1.29 -13.94 7.65
N GLU A 13 -2.24 -13.91 8.59
CA GLU A 13 -3.00 -15.11 9.02
C GLU A 13 -3.79 -15.76 7.89
N ILE A 14 -4.29 -14.98 6.91
CA ILE A 14 -5.03 -15.52 5.76
C ILE A 14 -4.13 -15.87 4.57
N GLY A 15 -2.80 -15.79 4.72
CA GLY A 15 -1.84 -16.18 3.70
C GLY A 15 -1.61 -15.15 2.60
N CYS A 16 -1.98 -13.87 2.80
CA CYS A 16 -1.56 -12.82 1.89
C CYS A 16 -0.03 -12.73 1.86
N ARG A 17 0.57 -12.71 0.68
CA ARG A 17 2.03 -12.56 0.50
C ARG A 17 2.47 -11.12 0.32
N THR A 18 1.65 -10.35 -0.38
CA THR A 18 1.94 -8.96 -0.71
C THR A 18 0.65 -8.17 -0.65
N MET A 19 0.76 -6.92 -0.22
CA MET A 19 -0.32 -5.95 -0.24
C MET A 19 0.07 -4.83 -1.17
N ARG A 20 -0.84 -4.45 -2.06
CA ARG A 20 -0.65 -3.34 -2.99
C ARG A 20 -1.68 -2.26 -2.73
N LEU A 21 -1.26 -1.02 -2.93
CA LEU A 21 -2.14 0.13 -2.96
C LEU A 21 -1.66 1.11 -4.03
N ASP A 22 -2.56 1.98 -4.44
CA ASP A 22 -2.29 3.09 -5.32
C ASP A 22 -2.87 4.38 -4.74
N THR A 23 -2.18 5.50 -4.97
CA THR A 23 -2.55 6.80 -4.41
C THR A 23 -2.15 7.94 -5.34
N GLU A 24 -2.91 9.03 -5.37
CA GLU A 24 -2.54 10.21 -6.16
C GLU A 24 -1.26 10.85 -5.60
N LYS A 25 -0.29 11.22 -6.46
CA LYS A 25 1.01 11.75 -6.00
C LYS A 25 0.92 13.04 -5.18
N ARG A 26 -0.16 13.81 -5.35
CA ARG A 26 -0.44 15.04 -4.57
C ARG A 26 -0.73 14.77 -3.09
N LEU A 27 -1.07 13.53 -2.72
CA LEU A 27 -1.39 13.12 -1.35
C LEU A 27 -0.11 12.82 -0.55
N HIS A 28 0.71 13.86 -0.36
CA HIS A 28 2.04 13.72 0.21
C HIS A 28 2.04 13.16 1.63
N GLN A 29 1.05 13.51 2.46
CA GLN A 29 0.98 13.05 3.85
C GLN A 29 0.66 11.55 3.94
N GLU A 30 -0.22 11.08 3.07
CA GLU A 30 -0.61 9.69 2.92
C GLU A 30 0.56 8.86 2.40
N ILE A 31 1.30 9.37 1.40
CA ILE A 31 2.50 8.73 0.88
C ILE A 31 3.56 8.54 1.98
N MET A 32 3.79 9.56 2.80
CA MET A 32 4.70 9.45 3.95
C MET A 32 4.22 8.38 4.93
N LEU A 33 2.92 8.37 5.25
CA LEU A 33 2.33 7.37 6.13
C LEU A 33 2.52 5.94 5.60
N TYR A 34 2.31 5.70 4.30
CA TYR A 34 2.50 4.38 3.71
C TYR A 34 3.96 3.96 3.75
N ARG A 35 4.89 4.88 3.48
CA ARG A 35 6.34 4.61 3.59
C ARG A 35 6.73 4.25 5.03
N ASP A 36 6.20 4.97 6.03
CA ASP A 36 6.42 4.66 7.45
C ASP A 36 5.83 3.30 7.86
N MET A 37 4.74 2.88 7.21
CA MET A 37 4.19 1.52 7.36
C MET A 37 5.02 0.44 6.63
N GLY A 38 6.07 0.82 5.92
CA GLY A 38 6.99 -0.05 5.20
C GLY A 38 6.45 -0.50 3.84
N PHE A 39 5.65 0.33 3.19
CA PHE A 39 5.38 0.19 1.76
C PHE A 39 6.53 0.79 0.93
N VAL A 40 6.82 0.17 -0.20
CA VAL A 40 7.84 0.60 -1.16
C VAL A 40 7.21 0.85 -2.52
N GLU A 41 7.77 1.79 -3.27
CA GLU A 41 7.28 2.13 -4.61
C GLU A 41 7.53 0.97 -5.59
N ILE A 42 6.56 0.73 -6.46
CA ILE A 42 6.62 -0.27 -7.53
C ILE A 42 6.18 0.33 -8.86
N GLY A 43 6.48 -0.39 -9.94
CA GLY A 43 5.91 -0.08 -11.25
C GLY A 43 4.38 -0.20 -11.27
N THR A 44 3.78 0.44 -12.28
CA THR A 44 2.35 0.36 -12.57
C THR A 44 1.91 -1.11 -12.70
N TYR A 45 0.85 -1.51 -11.99
CA TYR A 45 0.34 -2.89 -12.05
C TYR A 45 -1.05 -3.04 -12.67
N TYR A 46 -1.69 -1.92 -13.04
CA TYR A 46 -2.93 -1.88 -13.83
C TYR A 46 -3.12 -0.49 -14.44
N ASP A 47 -3.99 -0.40 -15.44
CA ASP A 47 -4.39 0.87 -16.05
C ASP A 47 -5.34 1.63 -15.12
N ASN A 48 -4.79 2.58 -14.38
CA ASN A 48 -5.59 3.46 -13.54
C ASN A 48 -6.14 4.61 -14.39
N PRO A 49 -7.46 4.90 -14.35
CA PRO A 49 -8.05 6.02 -15.10
C PRO A 49 -7.54 7.40 -14.65
N LEU A 50 -6.86 7.48 -13.50
CA LEU A 50 -6.24 8.69 -12.99
C LEU A 50 -4.80 8.85 -13.51
N ALA A 51 -4.45 10.07 -13.89
CA ALA A 51 -3.22 10.34 -14.63
C ALA A 51 -1.93 10.35 -13.79
N ASP A 52 -1.98 10.63 -12.48
CA ASP A 52 -0.78 10.80 -11.64
C ASP A 52 -0.83 9.98 -10.36
N ILE A 53 -0.60 8.68 -10.54
CA ILE A 53 -0.74 7.66 -9.51
C ILE A 53 0.62 7.10 -9.12
N LEU A 54 0.83 6.94 -7.81
CA LEU A 54 1.92 6.23 -7.20
C LEU A 54 1.44 4.83 -6.79
N TYR A 55 2.17 3.81 -7.21
CA TYR A 55 1.88 2.43 -6.85
C TYR A 55 2.89 1.97 -5.80
N LEU A 56 2.37 1.33 -4.75
CA LEU A 56 3.13 0.94 -3.57
C LEU A 56 2.82 -0.50 -3.21
N GLU A 57 3.81 -1.23 -2.70
CA GLU A 57 3.61 -2.57 -2.17
C GLU A 57 4.29 -2.79 -0.82
N LYS A 58 3.75 -3.74 -0.06
CA LYS A 58 4.35 -4.23 1.17
C LYS A 58 4.31 -5.75 1.20
N GLN A 59 5.46 -6.36 1.48
CA GLN A 59 5.54 -7.80 1.72
C GLN A 59 4.93 -8.14 3.09
N MET A 60 4.12 -9.19 3.12
CA MET A 60 3.42 -9.70 4.30
C MET A 60 4.18 -10.84 4.98
N SER A 61 5.46 -11.06 4.67
CA SER A 61 6.37 -11.93 5.43
C SER A 61 6.53 -11.42 6.86
#